data_AF-A0A8S1F423-F1
#
_entry.id   AF-A0A8S1F423-F1
#
_cell.length_a   1.000
_cell.length_b   1.000
_cell.length_c   1.000
_cell.angle_alpha   90.00
_cell.angle_beta   90.00
_cell.angle_gamma   90.00
#
_symmetry.space_group_name_H-M   'P 1'
#
loop_
_entity.id
_entity.type
_entity.pdbx_description
1 polymer ?
#
loop_
_entity_poly.entity_id
_entity_poly.type
_entity_poly.pdbx_seq_one_letter_code
_entity_poly.pdbx_strand_id
1 'polypeptide(L)'
;MRSLLVLLIASSVAFAAIVPPMQASLECITCVATVKGVEAKVFKEGDEIGEKEVHTICMDVVPVPAAEKYCESYGDKEVELIISDLKKDVPPKDICKKMHKC
;
A
#
# COMPACT_ATOMS: atom_id res chain seq x y z
N MET A 1 1.92 -6.42 56.77
CA MET A 1 0.91 -5.82 55.86
C MET A 1 1.42 -4.59 55.07
N ARG A 2 2.74 -4.42 54.85
CA ARG A 2 3.30 -3.38 53.96
C ARG A 2 3.99 -3.98 52.74
N SER A 3 4.61 -5.15 52.89
CA SER A 3 5.28 -5.86 51.79
C SER A 3 4.34 -6.51 50.77
N LEU A 4 3.06 -6.71 51.11
CA LEU A 4 2.05 -7.26 50.20
C LEU A 4 1.50 -6.22 49.22
N LEU A 5 1.62 -4.92 49.52
CA LEU A 5 1.12 -3.84 48.67
C LEU A 5 2.06 -3.49 47.51
N VAL A 6 3.34 -3.84 47.61
CA VAL A 6 4.36 -3.45 46.61
C VAL A 6 4.38 -4.40 45.41
N LEU A 7 3.89 -5.64 45.57
CA LEU A 7 3.91 -6.66 44.51
C LEU A 7 2.79 -6.53 43.47
N LEU A 8 1.77 -5.69 43.72
CA LEU A 8 0.63 -5.53 42.80
C LEU A 8 0.84 -4.47 41.72
N ILE A 9 1.90 -3.66 41.80
CA ILE A 9 2.11 -2.51 40.90
C ILE A 9 3.06 -2.84 39.73
N ALA A 10 3.71 -4.00 39.75
CA ALA A 10 4.72 -4.37 38.76
C ALA A 10 4.17 -5.13 37.52
N SER A 11 2.88 -5.45 37.47
CA SER A 11 2.32 -6.33 36.42
C SER A 11 1.65 -5.60 35.25
N SER A 12 1.64 -4.27 35.20
CA SER A 12 0.78 -3.50 34.27
C SER A 12 1.48 -2.84 33.08
N VAL A 13 2.80 -3.04 32.87
CA VAL A 13 3.52 -2.49 31.70
C VAL A 13 4.03 -3.60 30.79
N ALA A 14 3.17 -4.55 30.47
CA ALA A 14 3.40 -5.48 29.37
C ALA A 14 2.10 -5.64 28.55
N PHE A 15 1.35 -4.56 28.37
CA PHE A 15 0.52 -4.44 27.18
C PHE A 15 1.48 -4.23 26.02
N ALA A 16 2.02 -5.36 25.53
CA ALA A 16 2.42 -5.48 24.16
C ALA A 16 1.27 -4.90 23.33
N ALA A 17 1.43 -3.68 22.85
CA ALA A 17 0.67 -3.18 21.73
C ALA A 17 1.14 -4.01 20.53
N ILE A 18 0.64 -5.25 20.46
CA ILE A 18 0.58 -6.03 19.23
C ILE A 18 -0.49 -5.29 18.44
N VAL A 19 -0.13 -4.13 17.89
CA VAL A 19 -1.00 -3.40 16.98
C VAL A 19 -1.13 -4.35 15.79
N PRO A 20 -2.31 -4.95 15.53
CA PRO A 20 -2.49 -5.72 14.31
C PRO A 20 -2.10 -4.80 13.15
N PRO A 21 -1.36 -5.28 12.13
CA PRO A 21 -1.00 -4.43 11.01
C PRO A 21 -2.30 -3.89 10.43
N MET A 22 -2.46 -2.58 10.62
CA MET A 22 -3.30 -1.62 9.95
C MET A 22 -4.43 -2.28 9.13
N GLN A 23 -5.68 -2.08 9.56
CA GLN A 23 -6.83 -2.20 8.67
C GLN A 23 -6.41 -1.56 7.33
N ALA A 24 -6.30 -2.36 6.27
CA ALA A 24 -5.71 -1.89 5.03
C ALA A 24 -6.46 -0.62 4.64
N SER A 25 -5.74 0.51 4.64
CA SER A 25 -6.34 1.79 4.31
C SER A 25 -6.94 1.68 2.91
N LEU A 26 -7.97 2.46 2.63
CA LEU A 26 -8.51 2.55 1.28
C LEU A 26 -7.39 2.84 0.28
N GLU A 27 -6.39 3.62 0.69
CA GLU A 27 -5.17 3.94 -0.08
C GLU A 27 -4.35 2.68 -0.42
N CYS A 28 -4.18 1.78 0.56
CA CYS A 28 -3.42 0.55 0.38
C CYS A 28 -4.14 -0.41 -0.57
N ILE A 29 -5.45 -0.57 -0.41
CA ILE A 29 -6.27 -1.44 -1.27
C ILE A 29 -6.24 -0.92 -2.71
N THR A 30 -6.45 0.38 -2.86
CA THR A 30 -6.43 1.09 -4.15
C THR A 30 -5.07 0.92 -4.82
N CYS A 31 -3.97 1.17 -4.10
CA CYS A 31 -2.62 1.02 -4.64
C CYS A 31 -2.34 -0.41 -5.11
N VAL A 32 -2.66 -1.41 -4.29
CA VAL A 32 -2.41 -2.81 -4.66
C VAL A 32 -3.23 -3.21 -5.89
N ALA A 33 -4.47 -2.73 -6.01
CA ALA A 33 -5.32 -2.98 -7.18
C ALA A 33 -4.73 -2.31 -8.44
N THR A 34 -4.31 -1.05 -8.35
CA THR A 34 -3.65 -0.32 -9.45
C THR A 34 -2.38 -1.04 -9.89
N VAL A 35 -1.46 -1.34 -8.97
CA VAL A 35 -0.18 -1.99 -9.30
C VAL A 35 -0.39 -3.37 -9.92
N LYS A 36 -1.38 -4.15 -9.47
CA LYS A 36 -1.76 -5.42 -10.12
C LYS A 36 -2.32 -5.24 -11.53
N GLY A 37 -3.13 -4.20 -11.75
CA GLY A 37 -3.64 -3.86 -13.08
C GLY A 37 -2.50 -3.49 -14.04
N VAL A 38 -1.53 -2.72 -13.54
CA VAL A 38 -0.31 -2.34 -14.28
C VAL A 38 0.54 -3.57 -14.58
N GLU A 39 0.80 -4.42 -13.58
CA GLU A 39 1.52 -5.69 -13.72
C GLU A 39 0.91 -6.55 -14.85
N ALA A 40 -0.40 -6.77 -14.81
CA ALA A 40 -1.10 -7.54 -15.83
C ALA A 40 -1.00 -6.93 -17.24
N LYS A 41 -0.88 -5.61 -17.34
CA LYS A 41 -0.67 -4.90 -18.60
C LYS A 41 0.78 -4.99 -19.07
N VAL A 42 1.78 -4.87 -18.19
CA VAL A 42 3.20 -5.02 -18.55
C VAL A 42 3.44 -6.41 -19.13
N PHE A 43 2.86 -7.44 -18.52
CA PHE A 43 2.96 -8.81 -19.01
C PHE A 43 2.25 -9.06 -20.36
N LYS A 44 1.28 -8.22 -20.74
CA LYS A 44 0.49 -8.37 -21.99
C LYS A 44 1.01 -7.53 -23.15
N GLU A 45 1.35 -6.28 -22.89
CA GLU A 45 1.65 -5.26 -23.90
C GLU A 45 3.15 -4.88 -23.93
N GLY A 46 3.94 -5.34 -22.96
CA GLY A 46 5.36 -5.04 -22.84
C GLY A 46 5.64 -3.77 -22.04
N ASP A 47 6.80 -3.17 -22.28
CA ASP A 47 7.37 -2.08 -21.47
C ASP A 47 6.79 -0.68 -21.78
N GLU A 48 5.80 -0.58 -22.66
CA GLU A 48 5.24 0.70 -23.14
C GLU A 48 4.10 1.22 -22.26
N ILE A 49 4.23 1.13 -20.93
CA ILE A 49 3.23 1.71 -20.01
C ILE A 49 3.66 3.11 -19.60
N GLY A 50 2.85 4.12 -19.97
CA GLY A 50 3.02 5.50 -19.52
C GLY A 50 2.10 5.88 -18.36
N GLU A 51 2.27 7.11 -17.87
CA GLU A 51 1.44 7.71 -16.81
C GLU A 51 -0.06 7.64 -17.13
N LYS A 52 -0.44 7.90 -18.38
CA LYS A 52 -1.83 7.85 -18.84
C LYS A 52 -2.44 6.45 -18.77
N GLU A 53 -1.67 5.41 -19.08
CA GLU A 53 -2.14 4.03 -18.91
C GLU A 53 -2.33 3.71 -17.43
N VAL A 54 -1.36 4.05 -16.57
CA VAL A 54 -1.48 3.80 -15.12
C VAL A 54 -2.69 4.53 -14.54
N HIS A 55 -2.92 5.77 -14.97
CA HIS A 55 -4.10 6.54 -14.58
C HIS A 55 -5.40 5.85 -15.03
N THR A 56 -5.46 5.39 -16.28
CA THR A 56 -6.63 4.69 -16.83
C THR A 56 -6.91 3.40 -16.06
N ILE A 57 -5.86 2.60 -15.82
CA ILE A 57 -5.95 1.36 -15.05
C ILE A 57 -6.42 1.65 -13.62
N CYS A 58 -5.88 2.70 -13.01
CA CYS A 58 -6.29 3.13 -11.67
C CYS A 58 -7.79 3.50 -11.64
N MET A 59 -8.29 4.23 -12.63
CA MET A 59 -9.70 4.57 -12.74
C MET A 59 -10.59 3.35 -12.97
N ASP A 60 -10.12 2.35 -13.74
CA ASP A 60 -10.87 1.13 -14.04
C ASP A 60 -10.97 0.17 -12.85
N VAL A 61 -9.89 0.05 -12.05
CA VAL A 61 -9.81 -0.92 -10.96
C VAL A 61 -10.38 -0.40 -9.63
N VAL A 62 -10.64 0.89 -9.52
CA VAL A 62 -11.04 1.53 -8.25
C VAL A 62 -12.49 2.03 -8.35
N PRO A 63 -13.47 1.29 -7.80
CA PRO A 63 -14.89 1.61 -7.92
C PRO A 63 -15.36 2.58 -6.82
N VAL A 64 -14.69 3.72 -6.63
CA VAL A 64 -15.10 4.72 -5.64
C VAL A 64 -14.90 6.16 -6.14
N PRO A 65 -15.76 7.11 -5.70
CA PRO A 65 -15.61 8.53 -6.05
C PRO A 65 -14.27 9.14 -5.60
N ALA A 66 -13.56 8.48 -4.67
CA ALA A 66 -12.23 8.90 -4.23
C ALA A 66 -11.11 8.45 -5.18
N ALA A 67 -11.39 7.55 -6.13
CA ALA A 67 -10.42 6.99 -7.07
C ALA A 67 -9.68 8.08 -7.84
N GLU A 68 -10.42 9.04 -8.40
CA GLU A 68 -9.87 10.12 -9.22
C GLU A 68 -8.74 10.86 -8.51
N LYS A 69 -8.97 11.29 -7.26
CA LYS A 69 -7.94 11.95 -6.45
C LYS A 69 -6.73 11.07 -6.14
N TYR A 70 -6.93 9.76 -5.98
CA TYR A 70 -5.83 8.81 -5.81
C TYR A 70 -5.09 8.55 -7.11
N CYS A 71 -5.79 8.50 -8.24
CA CYS A 71 -5.24 8.25 -9.55
C CYS A 71 -4.46 9.45 -10.07
N GLU A 72 -4.95 10.67 -9.82
CA GLU A 72 -4.25 11.94 -10.02
C GLU A 72 -2.99 12.06 -9.15
N SER A 73 -2.92 11.32 -8.03
CA SER A 73 -1.73 11.32 -7.17
C SER A 73 -0.58 10.48 -7.73
N TYR A 74 -0.78 9.66 -8.77
CA TYR A 74 0.31 8.96 -9.43
C TYR A 74 0.96 9.88 -10.46
N GLY A 75 1.98 10.62 -10.06
CA GLY A 75 2.80 11.37 -11.01
C GLY A 75 3.81 10.47 -11.75
N ASP A 76 4.52 11.06 -12.70
CA ASP A 76 5.58 10.41 -13.50
C ASP A 76 6.54 9.55 -12.66
N LYS A 77 6.99 10.08 -11.50
CA LYS A 77 7.96 9.40 -10.63
C LYS A 77 7.39 8.14 -9.97
N GLU A 78 6.12 8.18 -9.60
CA GLU A 78 5.44 7.06 -8.95
C GLU A 78 5.14 5.97 -9.97
N VAL A 79 4.76 6.35 -11.17
CA VAL A 79 4.59 5.45 -12.32
C VAL A 79 5.92 4.78 -12.68
N GLU A 80 7.01 5.55 -12.79
CA GLU A 80 8.34 5.02 -13.05
C GLU A 80 8.79 4.03 -11.96
N LEU A 81 8.52 4.35 -10.68
CA LEU A 81 8.81 3.47 -9.55
C LEU A 81 8.02 2.17 -9.64
N ILE A 82 6.71 2.24 -9.91
CA ILE A 82 5.86 1.06 -10.08
C ILE A 82 6.41 0.16 -11.19
N ILE A 83 6.68 0.72 -12.37
CA ILE A 83 7.19 -0.04 -13.52
C ILE A 83 8.57 -0.64 -13.22
N SER A 84 9.48 0.16 -12.66
CA SER A 84 10.85 -0.27 -12.31
C SER A 84 10.86 -1.39 -11.28
N ASP A 85 9.98 -1.33 -10.28
CA ASP A 85 9.88 -2.34 -9.23
C ASP A 85 9.16 -3.61 -9.72
N LEU A 86 8.14 -3.49 -10.57
CA LEU A 86 7.51 -4.64 -11.23
C LEU A 86 8.52 -5.41 -12.10
N LYS A 87 9.41 -4.72 -12.83
CA LYS A 87 10.51 -5.37 -13.59
C LYS A 87 11.51 -6.12 -12.71
N LYS A 88 11.56 -5.82 -11.41
CA LYS A 88 12.43 -6.48 -10.43
C LYS A 88 11.69 -7.58 -9.65
N ASP A 89 10.50 -7.98 -10.10
CA ASP A 89 9.63 -8.94 -9.42
C ASP A 89 9.29 -8.51 -7.96
N VAL A 90 9.25 -7.20 -7.70
CA VAL A 90 8.83 -6.69 -6.40
C VAL A 90 7.31 -6.86 -6.29
N PRO A 91 6.81 -7.53 -5.24
CA PRO A 91 5.39 -7.80 -5.13
C PRO A 91 4.60 -6.49 -4.94
N PRO A 92 3.38 -6.36 -5.51
CA PRO A 92 2.58 -5.13 -5.47
C PRO A 92 2.41 -4.50 -4.08
N LYS A 93 2.32 -5.34 -3.04
CA LYS A 93 2.20 -4.88 -1.65
C LYS A 93 3.44 -4.13 -1.18
N ASP A 94 4.64 -4.57 -1.57
CA ASP A 94 5.88 -3.93 -1.16
C ASP A 94 6.18 -2.66 -1.96
N ILE A 95 5.73 -2.60 -3.22
CA ILE A 95 5.71 -1.35 -4.01
C ILE A 95 4.84 -0.31 -3.28
N CYS A 96 3.63 -0.68 -2.90
CA CYS A 96 2.72 0.22 -2.19
C CYS A 96 3.24 0.66 -0.80
N LYS A 97 4.05 -0.16 -0.13
CA LYS A 97 4.76 0.25 1.10
C LYS A 97 5.85 1.28 0.83
N LYS A 98 6.64 1.13 -0.24
CA LYS A 98 7.65 2.13 -0.62
C LYS A 98 7.01 3.47 -0.98
N MET A 99 5.78 3.44 -1.49
CA MET A 99 4.99 4.63 -1.80
C MET A 99 4.27 5.21 -0.57
N HIS A 100 4.45 4.62 0.62
CA HIS A 100 3.76 5.01 1.86
C HIS A 100 2.22 5.01 1.76
N LYS A 101 1.65 4.23 0.81
CA LYS A 101 0.20 4.02 0.68
C LYS A 101 -0.26 2.77 1.47
N CYS A 102 0.69 1.88 1.76
CA CYS A 102 0.67 0.79 2.74
C CYS A 102 1.93 0.93 3.64
#